data_AF-A0A5J4TI28-F1
#
_entry.id   AF-A0A5J4TI28-F1
#
_cell.length_a   1.000
_cell.length_b   1.000
_cell.length_c   1.000
_cell.angle_alpha   90.00
_cell.angle_beta   90.00
_cell.angle_gamma   90.00
#
_symmetry.space_group_name_H-M   'P 1'
#
loop_
_entity.id
_entity.type
_entity.pdbx_description
1 polymer ?
#
loop_
_entity_poly.entity_id
_entity_poly.type
_entity_poly.pdbx_seq_one_letter_code
_entity_poly.pdbx_strand_id
1 'polypeptide(L)'
;MSQINPNTANYSQGLRISRSTAGCGIYLGTGSNINGTVQNQWQIVSQPDNFDQNPLGLTIGLSNESGSANRGLRISADGNTLSFNGSVIAGTGASNGASNGSVNYSAGNPILWGQYSNGTEGGFYSDGSNIYWRARSITLGPVAPS
;
A
#
# COMPACT_ATOMS: atom_id res chain seq x y z
N MET A 1 -29.47 -7.63 -17.16
CA MET A 1 -28.97 -7.25 -15.83
C MET A 1 -29.49 -8.31 -14.87
N SER A 2 -28.64 -9.18 -14.34
CA SER A 2 -29.05 -10.24 -13.40
C SER A 2 -28.92 -9.68 -11.99
N GLN A 3 -30.04 -9.41 -11.34
CA GLN A 3 -30.10 -8.99 -9.96
C GLN A 3 -30.00 -10.23 -9.07
N ILE A 4 -29.09 -10.24 -8.09
CA ILE A 4 -29.09 -11.26 -7.04
C ILE A 4 -30.33 -11.00 -6.19
N ASN A 5 -31.29 -11.93 -6.19
CA ASN A 5 -32.63 -11.81 -5.60
C ASN A 5 -32.59 -11.11 -4.22
N PRO A 6 -32.99 -9.84 -4.15
CA PRO A 6 -33.08 -9.18 -2.87
C PRO A 6 -34.39 -9.55 -2.20
N ASN A 7 -34.30 -9.96 -0.93
CA ASN A 7 -35.49 -10.09 -0.10
C ASN A 7 -36.11 -8.72 0.17
N THR A 8 -37.34 -8.66 0.67
CA THR A 8 -38.06 -7.41 0.97
C THR A 8 -37.51 -6.64 2.17
N ALA A 9 -36.37 -7.02 2.74
CA ALA A 9 -35.75 -6.30 3.84
C ALA A 9 -35.01 -5.05 3.34
N ASN A 10 -34.67 -4.15 4.27
CA ASN A 10 -33.97 -2.88 4.05
C ASN A 10 -32.60 -2.99 3.33
N TYR A 11 -32.13 -4.20 3.04
CA TYR A 11 -30.83 -4.49 2.41
C TYR A 11 -30.96 -5.02 0.98
N SER A 12 -32.15 -4.90 0.38
CA SER A 12 -32.44 -5.31 -1.00
C SER A 12 -31.59 -4.62 -2.08
N GLN A 13 -30.93 -3.51 -1.73
CA GLN A 13 -30.11 -2.71 -2.63
C GLN A 13 -28.63 -2.76 -2.20
N GLY A 14 -28.22 -3.81 -1.46
CA GLY A 14 -26.89 -3.87 -0.85
C GLY A 14 -25.72 -4.08 -1.82
N LEU A 15 -25.97 -4.65 -3.01
CA LEU A 15 -24.91 -5.08 -3.94
C LEU A 15 -25.32 -4.85 -5.39
N ARG A 16 -24.46 -4.18 -6.15
CA ARG A 16 -24.60 -4.07 -7.62
C ARG A 16 -23.31 -4.53 -8.30
N ILE A 17 -23.45 -5.31 -9.36
CA ILE A 17 -22.37 -5.66 -10.28
C ILE A 17 -22.74 -5.09 -11.65
N SER A 18 -21.93 -4.18 -12.18
CA SER A 18 -22.23 -3.51 -13.44
C SER A 18 -20.99 -3.30 -14.30
N ARG A 19 -21.22 -3.19 -15.61
CA ARG A 19 -20.23 -2.77 -16.61
C ARG A 19 -20.80 -1.66 -17.47
N SER A 20 -19.96 -0.72 -17.89
CA SER A 20 -20.24 0.31 -18.87
C SER A 20 -18.99 0.54 -19.75
N THR A 21 -19.06 1.49 -20.68
CA THR A 21 -17.87 1.97 -21.39
C THR A 21 -16.85 2.63 -20.46
N ALA A 22 -17.29 3.12 -19.30
CA ALA A 22 -16.44 3.74 -18.28
C ALA A 22 -15.90 2.72 -17.26
N GLY A 23 -15.84 1.43 -17.61
CA GLY A 23 -15.28 0.38 -16.75
C GLY A 23 -16.32 -0.58 -16.17
N CYS A 24 -15.89 -1.43 -15.24
CA CYS A 24 -16.78 -2.36 -14.55
C CYS A 24 -16.47 -2.44 -13.06
N GLY A 25 -17.45 -2.84 -12.25
CA GLY A 25 -17.22 -2.96 -10.82
C GLY A 25 -18.35 -3.57 -10.01
N ILE A 26 -18.03 -3.69 -8.72
CA ILE A 26 -18.88 -4.18 -7.64
C ILE A 26 -19.08 -3.01 -6.67
N TYR A 27 -20.32 -2.70 -6.34
CA TYR A 27 -20.71 -1.55 -5.52
C TYR A 27 -21.49 -2.03 -4.30
N LEU A 28 -21.10 -1.56 -3.11
CA LEU A 28 -21.68 -1.96 -1.83
C LEU A 28 -22.51 -0.83 -1.22
N GLY A 29 -23.67 -1.15 -0.66
CA GLY A 29 -24.58 -0.16 -0.07
C GLY A 29 -25.13 0.81 -1.13
N THR A 30 -25.71 0.27 -2.20
CA THR A 30 -26.34 1.11 -3.23
C THR A 30 -27.66 1.67 -2.68
N GLY A 31 -27.86 2.97 -2.86
CA GLY A 31 -29.19 3.56 -2.63
C GLY A 31 -30.18 3.06 -3.69
N SER A 32 -31.35 3.68 -3.79
CA SER A 32 -32.35 3.36 -4.83
C SER A 32 -31.89 3.66 -6.27
N ASN A 33 -30.69 4.22 -6.45
CA ASN A 33 -30.14 4.57 -7.74
C ASN A 33 -29.57 3.35 -8.48
N ILE A 34 -30.20 3.02 -9.61
CA ILE A 34 -29.77 1.94 -10.51
C ILE A 34 -28.67 2.39 -11.49
N ASN A 35 -28.44 3.70 -11.63
CA ASN A 35 -27.45 4.30 -12.50
C ASN A 35 -26.45 5.14 -11.70
N GLY A 36 -25.17 5.05 -12.07
CA GLY A 36 -24.09 5.79 -11.41
C GLY A 36 -23.79 5.32 -9.97
N THR A 37 -22.93 6.05 -9.28
CA THR A 37 -22.53 5.77 -7.90
C THR A 37 -23.21 6.71 -6.91
N VAL A 38 -23.51 6.23 -5.71
CA VAL A 38 -23.91 7.10 -4.59
C VAL A 38 -22.66 7.63 -3.90
N GLN A 39 -22.68 8.85 -3.35
CA GLN A 39 -21.53 9.37 -2.59
C GLN A 39 -21.20 8.47 -1.38
N ASN A 40 -19.92 8.35 -1.01
CA ASN A 40 -19.45 7.53 0.11
C ASN A 40 -19.82 6.04 0.01
N GLN A 41 -20.13 5.57 -1.20
CA GLN A 41 -20.34 4.17 -1.51
C GLN A 41 -19.00 3.46 -1.66
N TRP A 42 -18.85 2.32 -0.99
CA TRP A 42 -17.72 1.43 -1.24
C TRP A 42 -17.85 0.76 -2.61
N GLN A 43 -16.75 0.71 -3.34
CA GLN A 43 -16.70 0.08 -4.65
C GLN A 43 -15.36 -0.62 -4.91
N ILE A 44 -15.42 -1.64 -5.76
CA ILE A 44 -14.29 -2.34 -6.36
C ILE A 44 -14.47 -2.18 -7.86
N VAL A 45 -13.61 -1.38 -8.50
CA VAL A 45 -13.82 -0.94 -9.89
C VAL A 45 -12.53 -1.08 -10.69
N SER A 46 -12.68 -1.53 -11.94
CA SER A 46 -11.68 -1.31 -12.98
C SER A 46 -11.93 0.05 -13.62
N GLN A 47 -10.90 0.88 -13.70
CA GLN A 47 -11.00 2.21 -14.29
C GLN A 47 -10.92 2.14 -15.81
N PRO A 48 -11.58 3.05 -16.53
CA PRO A 48 -11.39 3.17 -17.98
C PRO A 48 -9.99 3.70 -18.31
N ASP A 49 -9.60 3.60 -19.58
CA ASP A 49 -8.30 4.06 -20.08
C ASP A 49 -8.09 5.56 -19.96
N ASN A 50 -9.16 6.33 -20.09
CA ASN A 50 -9.17 7.78 -20.00
C ASN A 50 -9.37 8.32 -18.58
N PHE A 51 -9.22 7.49 -17.55
CA PHE A 51 -9.39 7.93 -16.17
C PHE A 51 -8.08 8.47 -15.59
N ASP A 52 -8.11 9.69 -15.05
CA ASP A 52 -6.91 10.37 -14.55
C ASP A 52 -6.15 9.56 -13.48
N GLN A 53 -6.90 8.82 -12.65
CA GLN A 53 -6.35 8.12 -11.49
C GLN A 53 -6.36 6.61 -11.67
N ASN A 54 -5.19 6.02 -11.87
CA ASN A 54 -5.03 4.58 -12.07
C ASN A 54 -5.77 4.07 -13.34
N PRO A 55 -5.51 4.65 -14.53
CA PRO A 55 -6.16 4.24 -15.78
C PRO A 55 -5.95 2.74 -16.02
N LEU A 56 -7.01 2.03 -16.45
CA LEU A 56 -7.03 0.57 -16.63
C LEU A 56 -6.70 -0.27 -15.38
N GLY A 57 -6.46 0.35 -14.22
CA GLY A 57 -6.13 -0.33 -12.99
C GLY A 57 -7.35 -0.74 -12.16
N LEU A 58 -7.10 -1.54 -11.13
CA LEU A 58 -8.10 -1.92 -10.14
C LEU A 58 -8.05 -0.95 -8.96
N THR A 59 -9.20 -0.39 -8.57
CA THR A 59 -9.33 0.52 -7.42
C THR A 59 -10.40 0.02 -6.46
N ILE A 60 -10.07 -0.02 -5.17
CA ILE A 60 -11.01 -0.25 -4.07
C ILE A 60 -11.05 1.01 -3.21
N GLY A 61 -12.23 1.60 -3.06
CA GLY A 61 -12.36 2.85 -2.31
C GLY A 61 -13.78 3.38 -2.31
N LEU A 62 -13.93 4.63 -1.84
CA LEU A 62 -15.20 5.34 -1.92
C LEU A 62 -15.40 5.93 -3.33
N SER A 63 -16.63 5.90 -3.80
CA SER A 63 -17.04 6.41 -5.12
C SER A 63 -16.57 7.84 -5.39
N ASN A 64 -16.78 8.74 -4.43
CA ASN A 64 -16.41 10.16 -4.52
C ASN A 64 -14.91 10.43 -4.37
N GLU A 65 -14.12 9.41 -4.05
CA GLU A 65 -12.67 9.53 -3.86
C GLU A 65 -11.86 8.93 -5.02
N SER A 66 -12.52 8.26 -5.96
CA SER A 66 -11.82 7.52 -7.02
C SER A 66 -11.00 8.42 -7.95
N GLY A 67 -11.42 9.67 -8.15
CA GLY A 67 -10.66 10.68 -8.88
C GLY A 67 -9.53 11.37 -8.10
N SER A 68 -9.29 11.03 -6.83
CA SER A 68 -8.23 11.64 -6.01
C SER A 68 -6.99 10.74 -5.92
N ALA A 69 -5.81 11.20 -6.33
CA ALA A 69 -4.59 10.37 -6.35
C ALA A 69 -4.24 9.65 -5.04
N ASN A 70 -4.61 10.23 -3.91
CA ASN A 70 -4.23 9.77 -2.58
C ASN A 70 -5.36 9.04 -1.84
N ARG A 71 -6.25 8.35 -2.55
CA ARG A 71 -7.38 7.64 -1.96
C ARG A 71 -7.57 6.22 -2.51
N GLY A 72 -7.88 5.31 -1.59
CA GLY A 72 -8.21 3.92 -1.88
C GLY A 72 -6.99 3.01 -2.01
N LEU A 73 -7.27 1.72 -2.16
CA LEU A 73 -6.31 0.69 -2.53
C LEU A 73 -6.30 0.55 -4.05
N ARG A 74 -5.12 0.56 -4.67
CA ARG A 74 -4.96 0.55 -6.13
C ARG A 74 -3.92 -0.45 -6.57
N ILE A 75 -4.25 -1.19 -7.62
CA ILE A 75 -3.32 -2.01 -8.41
C ILE A 75 -3.25 -1.36 -9.80
N SER A 76 -2.02 -1.09 -10.26
CA SER A 76 -1.77 -0.53 -11.60
C SER A 76 -2.21 -1.47 -12.72
N ALA A 77 -2.43 -0.94 -13.91
CA ALA A 77 -2.85 -1.71 -15.09
C ALA A 77 -1.88 -2.83 -15.46
N ASP A 78 -0.57 -2.61 -15.24
CA ASP A 78 0.48 -3.60 -15.48
C ASP A 78 0.68 -4.58 -14.31
N GLY A 79 -0.05 -4.40 -13.19
CA GLY A 79 0.05 -5.23 -12.00
C GLY A 79 1.32 -5.03 -11.16
N ASN A 80 2.21 -4.09 -11.53
CA ASN A 80 3.51 -3.94 -10.88
C ASN A 80 3.47 -3.07 -9.62
N THR A 81 2.45 -2.21 -9.46
CA THR A 81 2.36 -1.25 -8.36
C THR A 81 1.09 -1.47 -7.56
N LEU A 82 1.26 -1.72 -6.25
CA LEU A 82 0.20 -1.75 -5.25
C LEU A 82 0.36 -0.52 -4.34
N SER A 83 -0.70 0.28 -4.19
CA SER A 83 -0.67 1.49 -3.35
C SER A 83 -1.93 1.65 -2.50
N PHE A 84 -1.79 2.31 -1.35
CA PHE A 84 -2.91 2.69 -0.49
C PHE A 84 -2.78 4.16 -0.10
N ASN A 85 -3.83 4.94 -0.38
CA ASN A 85 -3.88 6.38 -0.08
C ASN A 85 -2.65 7.16 -0.58
N GLY A 86 -2.16 6.83 -1.79
CA GLY A 86 -0.99 7.47 -2.42
C GLY A 86 0.36 6.87 -2.01
N SER A 87 0.41 6.04 -0.96
CA SER A 87 1.64 5.35 -0.55
C SER A 87 1.80 4.03 -1.30
N VAL A 88 2.93 3.85 -1.99
CA VAL A 88 3.26 2.58 -2.63
C VAL A 88 3.67 1.55 -1.55
N ILE A 89 2.97 0.42 -1.53
CA ILE A 89 3.21 -0.68 -0.58
C ILE A 89 4.03 -1.80 -1.24
N ALA A 90 3.87 -2.00 -2.56
CA ALA A 90 4.70 -2.93 -3.33
C ALA A 90 4.88 -2.41 -4.76
N GLY A 91 6.06 -2.64 -5.35
CA GLY A 91 6.42 -2.20 -6.70
C GLY A 91 7.50 -1.12 -6.75
N THR A 92 7.68 -0.52 -7.93
CA THR A 92 8.61 0.59 -8.13
C THR A 92 8.21 1.78 -7.25
N GLY A 93 9.15 2.26 -6.42
CA GLY A 93 8.89 3.35 -5.48
C GLY A 93 8.30 2.90 -4.13
N ALA A 94 8.13 1.59 -3.89
CA ALA A 94 7.80 1.08 -2.57
C ALA A 94 8.98 1.28 -1.60
N SER A 95 8.73 1.99 -0.51
CA SER A 95 9.65 2.05 0.63
C SER A 95 9.51 0.75 1.43
N ASN A 96 10.35 -0.24 1.13
CA ASN A 96 10.37 -1.54 1.81
C ASN A 96 10.87 -1.40 3.27
N GLY A 97 10.08 -0.78 4.15
CA GLY A 97 10.25 -0.78 5.63
C GLY A 97 11.56 -0.21 6.21
N ALA A 98 12.59 0.04 5.39
CA ALA A 98 13.92 0.42 5.82
C ALA A 98 14.22 1.91 5.63
N SER A 99 13.19 2.74 5.40
CA SER A 99 13.38 4.18 5.19
C SER A 99 13.71 4.95 6.47
N ASN A 100 13.84 4.29 7.63
CA ASN A 100 14.36 4.94 8.84
C ASN A 100 14.79 3.92 9.92
N GLY A 101 15.80 3.09 9.63
CA GLY A 101 16.60 2.39 10.67
C GLY A 101 15.89 1.50 11.69
N SER A 102 14.59 1.19 11.54
CA SER A 102 13.86 0.33 12.46
C SER A 102 13.94 -1.11 11.97
N VAL A 103 14.71 -1.92 12.69
CA VAL A 103 14.74 -3.38 12.52
C VAL A 103 13.90 -3.98 13.63
N ASN A 104 12.68 -4.39 13.32
CA ASN A 104 11.86 -5.20 14.22
C ASN A 104 12.09 -6.68 13.88
N TYR A 105 12.86 -7.39 14.74
CA TYR A 105 13.07 -8.84 14.76
C TYR A 105 13.74 -9.49 13.52
N SER A 106 14.93 -10.09 13.72
CA SER A 106 15.66 -10.87 12.70
C SER A 106 16.21 -12.20 13.26
N ALA A 107 15.42 -12.93 14.03
CA ALA A 107 15.86 -14.23 14.53
C ALA A 107 16.26 -15.15 13.36
N GLY A 108 17.54 -15.51 13.28
CA GLY A 108 18.09 -16.36 12.22
C GLY A 108 18.50 -15.66 10.90
N ASN A 109 18.35 -14.33 10.80
CA ASN A 109 18.73 -13.57 9.60
C ASN A 109 19.82 -12.52 9.91
N PRO A 110 20.83 -12.35 9.05
CA PRO A 110 21.76 -11.21 9.16
C PRO A 110 20.98 -9.90 9.10
N ILE A 111 21.10 -9.07 10.13
CA ILE A 111 20.55 -7.71 10.08
C ILE A 111 21.48 -6.86 9.22
N LEU A 112 21.00 -6.44 8.06
CA LEU A 112 21.73 -5.50 7.22
C LEU A 112 21.43 -4.08 7.72
N TRP A 113 22.28 -3.55 8.61
CA TRP A 113 22.25 -2.14 9.00
C TRP A 113 23.15 -1.31 8.07
N GLY A 114 22.56 -0.30 7.42
CA GLY A 114 23.31 0.74 6.71
C GLY A 114 23.48 0.48 5.22
N GLN A 115 22.64 1.14 4.42
CA GLN A 115 23.12 1.73 3.17
C GLN A 115 24.03 2.91 3.56
N TYR A 116 25.18 3.07 2.90
CA TYR A 116 26.19 4.13 3.11
C TYR A 116 25.63 5.38 3.84
N SER A 117 25.97 5.54 5.12
CA SER A 117 25.51 6.67 5.92
C SER A 117 26.68 7.59 6.22
N ASN A 118 26.77 8.69 5.48
CA ASN A 118 27.73 9.77 5.74
C ASN A 118 27.34 10.65 6.94
N GLY A 119 26.11 10.49 7.45
CA GLY A 119 25.61 11.19 8.63
C GLY A 119 26.13 10.57 9.92
N THR A 120 26.40 11.40 10.92
CA THR A 120 26.96 10.94 12.20
C THR A 120 25.88 10.68 13.26
N GLU A 121 24.60 10.86 12.95
CA GLU A 121 23.50 11.00 13.92
C GLU A 121 23.06 9.71 14.64
N GLY A 122 23.77 8.57 14.51
CA GLY A 122 23.43 7.28 15.13
C GLY A 122 24.56 6.66 15.98
N GLY A 123 24.20 5.76 16.92
CA GLY A 123 25.14 5.07 17.80
C GLY A 123 26.11 4.14 17.08
N PHE A 124 25.73 3.64 15.91
CA PHE A 124 26.61 2.93 14.96
C PHE A 124 26.44 3.54 13.56
N TYR A 125 27.52 3.68 12.80
CA TYR A 125 27.51 4.08 11.38
C TYR A 125 28.52 3.26 10.57
N SER A 126 28.34 3.15 9.25
CA SER A 126 29.27 2.46 8.36
C SER A 126 29.65 3.32 7.14
N ASP A 127 30.90 3.25 6.72
CA ASP A 127 31.42 3.94 5.52
C ASP A 127 31.50 3.00 4.30
N GLY A 128 30.89 1.83 4.39
CA GLY A 128 30.93 0.76 3.40
C GLY A 128 32.10 -0.20 3.54
N SER A 129 33.14 0.13 4.31
CA SER A 129 34.27 -0.77 4.60
C SER A 129 34.37 -1.13 6.09
N ASN A 130 33.97 -0.22 6.97
CA ASN A 130 34.08 -0.35 8.42
C ASN A 130 32.75 -0.02 9.11
N ILE A 131 32.58 -0.58 10.31
CA ILE A 131 31.49 -0.24 11.23
C ILE A 131 32.08 0.51 12.41
N TYR A 132 31.52 1.68 12.69
CA TYR A 132 31.93 2.58 13.76
C TYR A 132 30.85 2.64 14.82
N TRP A 133 31.24 2.82 16.08
CA TRP A 133 30.34 3.01 17.21
C TRP A 133 30.71 4.31 17.94
N ARG A 134 29.71 5.09 18.34
CA ARG A 134 29.92 6.46 18.87
C ARG A 134 30.16 6.52 20.37
N ALA A 135 30.01 5.41 21.11
CA ALA A 135 30.18 5.42 22.56
C ALA A 135 31.62 5.14 22.99
N ARG A 136 31.95 5.70 24.15
CA ARG A 136 33.24 5.77 24.86
C ARG A 136 33.87 4.38 25.05
N SER A 137 35.21 4.28 25.00
CA SER A 137 36.03 3.05 25.08
C SER A 137 35.35 1.76 25.58
N ILE A 138 35.32 0.73 24.74
CA ILE A 138 35.07 -0.66 25.15
C ILE A 138 36.43 -1.28 25.47
N THR A 139 36.63 -1.69 26.73
CA THR A 139 37.77 -2.51 27.13
C THR A 139 37.45 -3.97 26.82
N LEU A 140 38.17 -4.56 25.87
CA LEU A 140 38.14 -6.01 25.67
C LEU A 140 39.23 -6.62 26.56
N GLY A 141 38.82 -7.42 27.54
CA GLY A 141 39.76 -8.18 28.37
C GLY A 141 40.47 -9.24 27.51
N PRO A 142 41.77 -9.47 27.72
CA PRO A 142 42.47 -10.54 27.00
C PRO A 142 41.86 -11.90 27.37
N VAL A 143 41.55 -12.70 26.34
CA VAL A 143 41.25 -14.12 26.52
C VAL A 143 42.59 -14.85 26.56
N ALA A 144 42.88 -15.54 27.67
CA ALA A 144 44.10 -16.33 27.78
C ALA A 144 44.07 -17.46 26.73
N PRO A 145 45.18 -17.72 26.01
CA PRO A 145 45.28 -18.88 25.12
C PRO A 145 45.07 -20.17 25.92
N SER A 146 44.29 -21.10 25.36
CA SER A 146 44.19 -22.48 25.86
C SER A 146 45.41 -23.30 25.47
#